data_AF-A0A7K4B153-F1
#
_entry.id   AF-A0A7K4B153-F1
#
_cell.length_a   1.000
_cell.length_b   1.000
_cell.length_c   1.000
_cell.angle_alpha   90.00
_cell.angle_beta   90.00
_cell.angle_gamma   90.00
#
_symmetry.space_group_name_H-M   'P 1'
#
loop_
_entity.id
_entity.type
_entity.pdbx_description
1 polymer ?
#
loop_
_entity_poly.entity_id
_entity_poly.type
_entity_poly.pdbx_seq_one_letter_code
_entity_poly.pdbx_strand_id
1 'polypeptide(L)' 'MEDELLLMLPGPVPLPERVRAVMARQAINHRGAEFGNAYADIARVLKVLFGTKNDPLVISGSGTAGM' A
#
# COMPACT_ATOMS: atom_id res chain seq x y z
N MET A 1 -9.27 -14.57 9.39
CA MET A 1 -8.43 -15.44 8.55
C MET A 1 -8.83 -16.90 8.67
N GLU A 2 -9.35 -17.37 9.81
CA GLU A 2 -9.76 -18.79 9.97
C GLU A 2 -10.90 -19.23 9.02
N ASP A 3 -11.68 -18.29 8.49
CA ASP A 3 -12.79 -18.57 7.55
C ASP A 3 -12.56 -18.10 6.10
N GLU A 4 -11.34 -17.67 5.74
CA GLU A 4 -11.04 -17.23 4.36
C GLU A 4 -10.43 -18.35 3.51
N LEU A 5 -10.77 -18.36 2.22
CA LEU A 5 -10.15 -19.27 1.26
C LEU A 5 -8.64 -19.04 1.21
N LEU A 6 -7.87 -20.06 1.59
CA LEU A 6 -6.41 -20.02 1.53
C LEU A 6 -5.95 -20.12 0.07
N LEU A 7 -5.54 -18.99 -0.52
CA LEU A 7 -4.92 -18.97 -1.85
C LEU A 7 -3.44 -19.35 -1.74
N MET A 8 -3.07 -20.52 -2.26
CA MET A 8 -1.68 -21.01 -2.32
C MET A 8 -1.03 -20.70 -3.68
N LEU A 9 -1.27 -19.50 -4.21
CA LEU A 9 -0.71 -19.00 -5.46
C LEU A 9 0.50 -18.09 -5.19
N PRO A 10 1.45 -17.92 -6.14
CA PRO A 10 2.54 -16.95 -5.99
C PRO A 10 2.07 -15.48 -5.98
N GLY A 11 0.78 -15.24 -6.23
CA GLY A 11 0.12 -13.95 -6.25
C GLY A 11 -1.07 -13.98 -7.23
N PRO A 12 -2.21 -13.33 -6.91
CA PRO A 12 -2.54 -12.63 -5.66
C PRO A 12 -2.77 -13.61 -4.48
N VAL A 13 -2.74 -13.07 -3.25
CA VAL A 13 -2.99 -13.78 -1.98
C VAL A 13 -4.05 -13.05 -1.15
N PRO A 14 -4.68 -13.68 -0.14
CA PRO A 14 -5.67 -13.01 0.70
C PRO A 14 -5.08 -11.78 1.40
N LEU A 15 -5.82 -10.67 1.42
CA LEU A 15 -5.39 -9.46 2.11
C LEU A 15 -5.69 -9.57 3.61
N PRO A 16 -4.76 -9.15 4.50
CA PRO A 16 -5.07 -9.05 5.92
C PRO A 16 -6.30 -8.17 6.17
N GLU A 17 -7.16 -8.56 7.12
CA GLU A 17 -8.45 -7.89 7.40
C GLU A 17 -8.28 -6.38 7.63
N ARG A 18 -7.24 -5.96 8.36
CA ARG A 18 -6.95 -4.54 8.60
C ARG A 18 -6.74 -3.74 7.31
N VAL A 19 -6.21 -4.36 6.25
CA VAL A 19 -5.97 -3.71 4.95
C VAL A 19 -7.28 -3.63 4.19
N ARG A 20 -8.07 -4.72 4.16
CA ARG A 20 -9.42 -4.74 3.56
C ARG A 20 -10.32 -3.67 4.17
N ALA A 21 -10.34 -3.55 5.49
CA ALA A 21 -11.14 -2.57 6.20
C ALA A 21 -10.75 -1.11 5.86
N VAL A 22 -9.47 -0.83 5.60
CA VAL A 22 -9.02 0.51 5.16
C VAL A 22 -9.38 0.76 3.70
N MET A 23 -9.23 -0.24 2.82
CA MET A 23 -9.59 -0.12 1.41
C MET A 23 -11.10 0.07 1.18
N ALA A 24 -11.94 -0.38 2.11
CA ALA A 24 -13.39 -0.19 2.06
C ALA A 24 -13.87 1.22 2.48
N ARG A 25 -12.96 2.08 2.96
CA ARG A 25 -13.30 3.45 3.38
C ARG A 25 -13.62 4.34 2.18
N GLN A 26 -14.37 5.42 2.43
CA GLN A 26 -14.64 6.45 1.43
C GLN A 26 -13.34 7.13 0.98
N ALA A 27 -13.28 7.50 -0.30
CA ALA A 27 -12.17 8.25 -0.86
C ALA A 27 -11.98 9.58 -0.13
N ILE A 28 -10.72 9.98 0.04
CA ILE A 28 -10.32 11.24 0.67
C ILE A 28 -9.90 12.26 -0.39
N ASN A 29 -9.82 13.53 0.01
CA ASN A 29 -9.34 14.59 -0.87
C ASN A 29 -7.83 14.40 -1.19
N HIS A 30 -7.50 14.11 -2.44
CA HIS A 30 -6.13 13.93 -2.94
C HIS A 30 -5.20 15.16 -2.80
N ARG A 31 -5.76 16.35 -2.53
CA ARG A 31 -5.01 17.58 -2.25
C ARG A 31 -5.08 18.01 -0.78
N GLY A 32 -5.76 17.23 0.06
CA GLY A 32 -5.94 17.51 1.47
C GLY A 32 -4.73 17.07 2.31
N ALA A 33 -4.63 17.63 3.52
CA ALA A 33 -3.58 17.30 4.47
C ALA A 33 -3.57 15.81 4.86
N GLU A 34 -4.74 15.17 4.92
CA GLU A 34 -4.85 13.73 5.22
C GLU A 34 -4.10 12.87 4.20
N PHE A 35 -4.31 13.12 2.90
CA PHE A 35 -3.58 12.42 1.84
C PHE A 35 -2.09 12.73 1.88
N GLY A 36 -1.73 14.01 2.07
CA GLY A 36 -0.32 14.44 2.15
C GLY A 36 0.45 13.73 3.28
N ASN A 37 -0.17 13.62 4.46
CA ASN A 37 0.40 12.91 5.60
C ASN A 37 0.55 11.41 5.32
N ALA A 38 -0.49 10.77 4.75
CA ALA A 38 -0.41 9.37 4.36
C ALA A 38 0.72 9.10 3.34
N TYR A 39 0.87 9.97 2.35
CA TYR A 39 1.95 9.85 1.35
C TYR A 39 3.34 10.01 1.99
N ALA A 40 3.51 10.97 2.89
CA ALA A 40 4.76 11.18 3.61
C ALA A 40 5.13 9.93 4.46
N ASP A 41 4.15 9.31 5.11
CA ASP A 41 4.34 8.07 5.85
C ASP A 41 4.70 6.89 4.94
N ILE A 42 4.08 6.76 3.77
CA ILE A 42 4.44 5.75 2.78
C ILE A 42 5.92 5.92 2.38
N ALA A 43 6.34 7.14 2.01
CA ALA A 43 7.73 7.40 1.62
C ALA A 43 8.72 7.07 2.75
N ARG A 44 8.38 7.43 4.00
CA ARG A 44 9.20 7.11 5.18
C ARG A 44 9.36 5.60 5.39
N VAL A 45 8.27 4.84 5.31
CA VAL A 45 8.30 3.38 5.48
C VAL A 45 9.05 2.71 4.33
N LEU A 46 8.86 3.16 3.09
CA LEU A 46 9.56 2.59 1.93
C LEU A 46 11.07 2.82 1.99
N LYS A 47 11.54 3.98 2.49
CA LYS A 47 12.98 4.22 2.71
C LYS A 47 13.59 3.19 3.65
N VAL A 48 12.89 2.88 4.75
CA VAL A 48 13.32 1.85 5.72
C VAL A 48 13.28 0.47 5.10
N LEU A 49 12.19 0.11 4.42
CA LEU A 49 12.00 -1.19 3.79
C LEU A 49 13.08 -1.51 2.75
N PHE A 50 13.43 -0.54 1.90
CA PHE A 50 14.45 -0.70 0.87
C PHE A 50 15.87 -0.38 1.35
N GLY A 51 16.05 0.07 2.60
CA GLY A 51 17.36 0.45 3.14
C GLY A 51 18.03 1.59 2.36
N THR A 52 17.25 2.55 1.83
CA THR A 52 17.76 3.63 0.98
C THR A 52 17.74 4.99 1.66
N LYS A 53 18.68 5.86 1.27
CA LYS A 53 18.70 7.28 1.64
C LYS A 53 18.01 8.18 0.62
N ASN A 54 17.71 7.66 -0.57
CA ASN A 54 17.08 8.40 -1.66
C ASN A 54 15.57 8.52 -1.45
N ASP A 55 14.94 9.46 -2.14
CA ASP A 55 13.49 9.61 -2.13
C ASP A 55 12.81 8.54 -3.01
N PRO A 56 11.95 7.67 -2.45
CA PRO A 56 11.22 6.69 -3.23
C PRO A 56 10.09 7.36 -4.01
N LEU A 57 9.86 6.93 -5.24
CA LEU A 57 8.70 7.31 -6.03
C LEU A 57 7.58 6.29 -5.85
N VAL A 58 6.41 6.74 -5.42
CA VAL A 58 5.21 5.90 -5.34
C VAL A 58 4.42 6.03 -6.64
N ILE A 59 4.37 4.95 -7.43
CA ILE A 59 3.63 4.88 -8.69
C ILE A 59 2.30 4.18 -8.47
N SER A 60 1.20 4.80 -8.91
CA SER A 60 -0.12 4.16 -8.89
C SER A 60 -0.25 3.18 -10.05
N GLY A 61 -0.02 1.90 -9.78
CA GLY A 61 -0.12 0.82 -10.76
C GLY A 61 0.26 -0.54 -10.18
N SER A 62 0.26 -1.57 -11.02
CA SER A 62 0.86 -2.87 -10.65
C SER A 62 2.39 -2.78 -10.65
N GLY A 63 3.07 -3.86 -10.24
CA GLY A 63 4.54 -3.91 -10.24
C GLY A 63 5.16 -3.59 -11.61
N THR A 64 4.49 -3.96 -12.70
CA THR A 64 4.94 -3.68 -14.07
C THR A 64 5.02 -2.18 -14.39
N ALA A 65 4.25 -1.32 -13.71
CA ALA A 65 4.29 0.12 -13.97
C ALA A 65 5.59 0.80 -13.50
N GLY A 66 6.38 0.14 -12.64
CA GLY A 66 7.67 0.65 -12.15
C GLY A 66 8.90 -0.11 -12.67
N MET A 67 8.71 -1.06 -13.59
CA MET A 67 9.79 -1.74 -14.30
C MET A 67 10.22 -0.95 -15.53
#